data_AF-A0A0V0GHN0-F1
#
_entry.id   AF-A0A0V0GHN0-F1
#
_cell.length_a   1.000
_cell.length_b   1.000
_cell.length_c   1.000
_cell.angle_alpha   90.00
_cell.angle_beta   90.00
_cell.angle_gamma   90.00
#
_symmetry.space_group_name_H-M   'P 1'
#
loop_
_entity.id
_entity.type
_entity.pdbx_description
1 polymer ?
#
loop_
_entity_poly.entity_id
_entity_poly.type
_entity_poly.pdbx_seq_one_letter_code
_entity_poly.pdbx_strand_id
1 'polypeptide(L)'
;MEVIWFTYSGKLCFSKDAMKNMQRLRILCIQSSWGSQSYSEDDSIEYLSNNLRWFAWLFYPWKLLPENFNPRRLVHLDLQLSSLHYLW
;
A
#
# COMPACT_ATOMS: atom_id res chain seq x y z
N MET A 1 0.19 14.58 6.32
CA MET A 1 -1.02 13.72 6.35
C MET A 1 -0.71 12.49 7.18
N GLU A 2 -1.60 12.06 8.09
CA GLU A 2 -1.37 10.89 8.96
C GLU A 2 -2.23 9.68 8.60
N VAL A 3 -3.35 9.90 7.92
CA VAL A 3 -4.32 8.85 7.56
C VAL A 3 -4.72 9.03 6.12
N ILE A 4 -4.68 7.95 5.36
CA ILE A 4 -5.26 7.83 4.02
C ILE A 4 -6.26 6.68 4.07
N TRP A 5 -7.49 6.98 3.68
CA TRP A 5 -8.55 6.01 3.52
C TRP A 5 -9.32 6.34 2.27
N PHE A 6 -9.35 5.46 1.29
CA PHE A 6 -10.22 5.63 0.13
C PHE A 6 -10.56 4.30 -0.53
N THR A 7 -11.72 4.31 -1.18
CA THR A 7 -12.19 3.29 -2.11
C THR A 7 -11.91 3.75 -3.53
N TYR A 8 -11.48 2.85 -4.42
CA TYR A 8 -11.26 3.19 -5.82
C TYR A 8 -11.91 2.17 -6.76
N SER A 9 -12.26 2.63 -7.97
CA SER A 9 -12.93 1.82 -9.00
C SER A 9 -12.27 1.93 -10.38
N GLY A 10 -11.03 2.44 -10.46
CA GLY A 10 -10.25 2.56 -11.70
C GLY A 10 -8.76 2.30 -11.51
N LYS A 11 -7.92 2.84 -12.39
CA LYS A 11 -6.46 2.74 -12.23
C LYS A 11 -6.01 3.55 -11.01
N LEU A 12 -5.27 2.91 -10.11
CA LEU A 12 -4.67 3.56 -8.95
C LEU A 12 -3.17 3.81 -9.21
N CYS A 13 -2.77 5.08 -9.18
CA CYS A 13 -1.37 5.49 -9.37
C CYS A 13 -0.86 6.21 -8.13
N PHE A 14 0.34 5.86 -7.68
CA PHE A 14 1.02 6.57 -6.60
C PHE A 14 2.17 7.40 -7.17
N SER A 15 2.21 8.69 -6.83
CA SER A 15 3.40 9.49 -7.09
C SER A 15 4.54 9.03 -6.17
N LYS A 16 5.66 8.61 -6.77
CA LYS A 16 6.87 8.19 -6.05
C LYS A 16 7.33 9.28 -5.07
N ASP A 17 7.38 10.53 -5.53
CA ASP A 17 7.78 11.68 -4.71
C ASP A 17 6.78 11.97 -3.58
N ALA A 18 5.47 11.87 -3.85
CA ALA A 18 4.46 12.08 -2.82
C ALA A 18 4.59 11.01 -1.72
N MET A 19 4.68 9.74 -2.10
CA MET A 19 4.80 8.62 -1.17
C MET A 19 6.08 8.69 -0.33
N LYS A 20 7.21 9.04 -0.95
CA LYS A 20 8.49 9.24 -0.25
C LYS A 20 8.42 10.35 0.80
N ASN A 21 7.67 11.42 0.53
CA ASN A 21 7.51 12.56 1.45
C ASN A 21 6.41 12.35 2.50
N MET A 22 5.59 11.30 2.40
CA MET A 22 4.53 10.96 3.35
C MET A 22 5.03 10.31 4.65
N GLN A 23 6.12 10.81 5.22
CA GLN A 23 6.80 10.20 6.37
C GLN A 23 5.95 10.16 7.65
N ARG A 24 4.93 11.01 7.77
CA ARG A 24 4.02 11.02 8.94
C ARG A 24 2.82 10.09 8.78
N LEU A 25 2.70 9.39 7.65
CA LEU A 25 1.58 8.49 7.40
C LEU A 25 1.63 7.32 8.39
N ARG A 26 0.51 7.10 9.07
CA ARG A 26 0.32 6.09 10.12
C ARG A 26 -0.76 5.08 9.77
N ILE A 27 -1.72 5.46 8.94
CA ILE A 27 -2.80 4.57 8.48
C ILE A 27 -2.90 4.68 6.98
N LEU A 28 -2.78 3.55 6.29
CA LEU A 28 -3.06 3.41 4.87
C LEU A 28 -4.11 2.32 4.70
N CYS A 29 -5.32 2.71 4.30
CA CYS A 29 -6.38 1.79 3.96
C CYS A 29 -6.82 2.03 2.52
N ILE A 30 -6.68 1.01 1.69
CA ILE A 30 -7.04 1.02 0.28
C ILE A 30 -8.02 -0.12 0.04
N GLN A 31 -9.22 0.25 -0.37
CA GLN A 31 -10.28 -0.69 -0.71
C GLN A 31 -10.53 -0.63 -2.22
N SER A 32 -10.56 -1.79 -2.87
CA SER A 32 -11.00 -1.88 -4.26
C SER A 32 -12.34 -2.57 -4.37
N SER A 33 -13.13 -2.14 -5.36
CA SER A 33 -14.26 -2.93 -5.84
C SER A 33 -13.74 -4.14 -6.64
N TRP A 34 -14.33 -5.32 -6.40
CA TRP A 34 -14.07 -6.53 -7.19
C TRP A 34 -14.08 -6.22 -8.70
N GLY A 35 -13.04 -6.64 -9.41
CA GLY A 35 -12.90 -6.44 -10.86
C GLY A 35 -12.23 -5.13 -11.30
N SER A 36 -11.85 -4.24 -10.37
CA SER A 36 -11.20 -2.95 -10.69
C SER A 36 -9.65 -3.01 -10.73
N GLN A 37 -9.09 -4.19 -11.02
CA GLN A 37 -7.64 -4.37 -10.99
C GLN A 37 -7.03 -3.97 -12.34
N SER A 38 -6.82 -2.65 -12.51
CA SER A 38 -5.91 -2.15 -13.55
C SER A 38 -4.64 -1.65 -12.88
N TYR A 39 -3.66 -2.53 -12.73
CA TYR A 39 -2.32 -2.21 -12.27
C TYR A 39 -1.32 -2.56 -13.38
N SER A 40 -0.31 -1.72 -13.62
CA SER A 40 0.85 -2.14 -14.43
C SER A 40 1.92 -2.69 -13.50
N GLU A 41 2.74 -3.62 -14.01
CA GLU A 41 3.90 -4.15 -13.27
C GLU A 41 4.91 -3.04 -12.91
N ASP A 42 4.96 -1.95 -13.69
CA ASP A 42 5.82 -0.78 -13.49
C ASP A 42 5.28 0.22 -12.43
N ASP A 43 4.00 0.11 -12.03
CA ASP A 43 3.37 1.03 -11.07
C ASP A 43 3.56 0.59 -9.60
N SER A 44 4.59 -0.21 -9.31
CA SER A 44 4.84 -0.70 -7.94
C SER A 44 5.07 0.43 -6.93
N ILE A 45 4.55 0.24 -5.72
CA ILE A 45 4.77 1.18 -4.62
C ILE A 45 6.18 1.02 -4.07
N GLU A 46 7.05 1.99 -4.36
CA GLU A 46 8.46 1.95 -3.95
C GLU A 46 8.71 2.47 -2.52
N TYR A 47 7.73 3.19 -1.94
CA TYR A 47 7.88 3.82 -0.64
C TYR A 47 6.62 3.64 0.20
N LEU A 48 6.79 3.09 1.39
CA LEU A 48 5.81 3.12 2.46
C LEU A 48 6.42 3.83 3.67
N SER A 49 5.59 4.59 4.38
CA SER A 49 6.03 5.27 5.59
C SER A 49 6.38 4.26 6.69
N ASN A 50 7.61 4.32 7.21
CA ASN A 50 8.05 3.53 8.36
C ASN A 50 7.35 3.91 9.68
N ASN A 51 6.46 4.90 9.65
CA ASN A 51 5.55 5.25 10.74
C ASN A 51 4.18 4.58 10.63
N LEU A 52 3.94 3.77 9.59
CA LEU A 52 2.70 3.01 9.44
C LEU A 52 2.47 2.11 10.66
N ARG A 53 1.25 2.21 11.18
CA ARG A 53 0.72 1.40 12.27
C ARG A 53 -0.42 0.51 11.79
N TRP A 54 -1.12 0.94 10.74
CA TRP A 54 -2.20 0.19 10.14
C TRP A 54 -2.03 0.19 8.62
N PHE A 55 -1.92 -0.99 8.04
CA PHE A 55 -1.83 -1.15 6.60
C PHE A 55 -2.87 -2.18 6.14
N ALA A 56 -3.88 -1.71 5.42
CA ALA A 56 -4.93 -2.54 4.85
C ALA A 56 -5.03 -2.27 3.35
N TRP A 57 -4.85 -3.30 2.53
CA TRP A 57 -4.97 -3.18 1.08
C TRP A 57 -5.49 -4.49 0.50
N LEU A 58 -6.81 -4.56 0.33
CA LEU A 58 -7.45 -5.71 -0.29
C LEU A 58 -7.04 -5.79 -1.76
N PHE A 59 -6.69 -6.99 -2.22
CA PHE A 59 -6.16 -7.21 -3.58
C PHE A 59 -4.84 -6.48 -3.87
N TYR A 60 -3.95 -6.38 -2.89
CA TYR A 60 -2.61 -5.83 -3.11
C TYR A 60 -1.93 -6.55 -4.29
N PRO A 61 -1.57 -5.83 -5.37
CA PRO A 61 -1.27 -6.46 -6.66
C PRO A 61 0.19 -6.88 -6.84
N TRP A 62 1.09 -6.42 -5.97
CA TRP A 62 2.52 -6.68 -6.12
C TRP A 62 2.98 -7.87 -5.29
N LYS A 63 4.02 -8.54 -5.77
CA LYS A 63 4.57 -9.75 -5.13
C LYS A 63 5.34 -9.47 -3.84
N LEU A 64 5.79 -8.23 -3.66
CA LEU A 64 6.65 -7.80 -2.58
C LEU A 64 6.14 -6.47 -2.00
N LEU A 65 6.44 -6.25 -0.71
CA LEU A 65 6.40 -4.92 -0.11
C LEU A 65 7.67 -4.14 -0.51
N PRO A 66 7.63 -2.78 -0.45
CA PRO A 66 8.82 -1.99 -0.74
C PRO A 66 10.00 -2.37 0.17
N GLU A 67 11.18 -2.59 -0.42
CA GLU A 67 12.38 -3.08 0.30
C GLU A 67 12.84 -2.15 1.43
N ASN A 68 12.56 -0.86 1.32
CA ASN A 68 12.91 0.15 2.31
C ASN A 68 11.90 0.25 3.48
N PHE A 69 10.82 -0.52 3.42
CA PHE A 69 9.78 -0.50 4.44
C PHE A 69 10.22 -1.27 5.69
N ASN A 70 10.21 -0.58 6.82
CA ASN A 70 10.56 -1.11 8.13
C ASN A 70 9.29 -1.21 9.00
N PRO A 71 8.64 -2.39 9.06
CA PRO A 71 7.34 -2.57 9.71
C PRO A 71 7.39 -2.61 11.24
N ARG A 72 8.46 -2.15 11.91
CA ARG A 72 8.59 -2.19 13.38
C ARG A 72 7.48 -1.48 14.14
N ARG A 73 6.80 -0.51 13.51
CA ARG A 73 5.68 0.25 14.11
C ARG A 73 4.31 -0.27 13.67
N LEU A 74 4.29 -1.27 12.79
CA LEU A 74 3.08 -1.84 12.24
C LEU A 74 2.38 -2.68 13.30
N VAL A 75 1.12 -2.36 13.56
CA VAL A 75 0.28 -3.04 14.56
C VAL A 75 -0.79 -3.90 13.86
N HIS A 76 -1.24 -3.47 12.68
CA HIS A 76 -2.23 -4.19 11.90
C HIS A 76 -1.80 -4.26 10.43
N LEU A 77 -1.88 -5.47 9.86
CA LEU A 77 -1.64 -5.76 8.46
C LEU A 77 -2.79 -6.60 7.91
N ASP A 78 -3.45 -6.10 6.88
CA ASP A 78 -4.46 -6.81 6.13
C ASP A 78 -4.17 -6.70 4.63
N LEU A 79 -3.70 -7.81 4.05
CA LEU A 79 -3.42 -7.94 2.62
C LEU A 79 -4.19 -9.13 2.04
N GLN A 80 -5.44 -9.32 2.48
CA GLN A 80 -6.29 -10.38 1.95
C GLN A 80 -6.42 -10.31 0.43
N LEU A 81 -6.48 -11.49 -0.19
CA LEU A 81 -6.63 -11.67 -1.64
C LEU A 81 -5.53 -10.99 -2.46
N SER A 82 -4.35 -10.78 -1.88
CA SER A 82 -3.20 -10.18 -2.55
C SER A 82 -2.43 -11.18 -3.42
N SER A 83 -1.65 -10.64 -4.36
CA SER A 83 -0.62 -11.36 -5.11
C SER A 83 0.72 -11.39 -4.38
N LEU A 84 0.75 -11.04 -3.09
CA LEU A 84 1.96 -10.99 -2.29
C LEU A 84 2.52 -12.41 -2.10
N HIS A 85 3.78 -12.61 -2.48
CA HIS A 85 4.47 -13.89 -2.32
C HIS A 85 5.28 -13.95 -1.02
N TYR A 86 5.91 -12.82 -0.66
CA TYR A 86 6.75 -12.71 0.53
C TYR A 86 6.37 -11.48 1.34
N LEU A 87 6.26 -11.65 2.66
CA LEU A 87 5.92 -10.58 3.59
C LEU A 87 7.15 -9.72 3.95
N TRP A 88 8.32 -10.37 4.01
CA TRP A 88 9.65 -9.79 4.24
C TRP A 88 10.72 -10.78 3.78
#